data_AF-A0A1F6YBJ1-F1
#
_entry.id   AF-A0A1F6YBJ1-F1
#
_cell.length_a   1.000
_cell.length_b   1.000
_cell.length_c   1.000
_cell.angle_alpha   90.00
_cell.angle_beta   90.00
_cell.angle_gamma   90.00
#
_symmetry.space_group_name_H-M   'P 1'
#
loop_
_entity.id
_entity.type
_entity.pdbx_description
1 polymer ?
#
loop_
_entity_poly.entity_id
_entity_poly.type
_entity_poly.pdbx_seq_one_letter_code
_entity_poly.pdbx_strand_id
1 'polypeptide(L)'
;MENKIGLKTPSQIKDPEEQALSRLRTFRAYFRDFAIKENDPMLLSLNFEELTEEDMVFFQRFQMGMFHINDVERQEQVLANLKEADTARKLLSYMRKKLTKSEAKAA
;
A
#
# COMPACT_ATOMS: atom_id res chain seq x y z
N MET A 1 -8.24 -38.39 5.68
CA MET A 1 -7.58 -37.08 5.78
C MET A 1 -7.89 -36.33 4.50
N GLU A 2 -8.76 -35.31 4.52
CA GLU A 2 -8.83 -34.30 3.45
C GLU A 2 -9.29 -32.98 4.08
N ASN A 3 -8.33 -32.14 4.49
CA ASN A 3 -8.61 -30.75 4.84
C ASN A 3 -8.78 -29.96 3.54
N LYS A 4 -10.01 -29.93 2.99
CA LYS A 4 -10.37 -29.03 1.89
C LYS A 4 -10.72 -27.66 2.46
N ILE A 5 -9.70 -26.89 2.86
CA ILE A 5 -9.89 -25.46 3.05
C ILE A 5 -9.95 -24.84 1.65
N GLY A 6 -11.14 -24.86 1.05
CA GLY A 6 -11.41 -24.19 -0.20
C GLY A 6 -11.33 -22.68 0.02
N LEU A 7 -10.15 -22.11 -0.17
CA LEU A 7 -9.93 -20.67 -0.17
C LEU A 7 -10.78 -20.06 -1.30
N LYS A 8 -11.87 -19.38 -0.93
CA LYS A 8 -12.69 -18.62 -1.88
C LYS A 8 -11.89 -17.44 -2.40
N THR A 9 -11.93 -17.22 -3.71
CA THR A 9 -11.41 -15.99 -4.30
C THR A 9 -12.24 -14.78 -3.84
N PRO A 10 -11.67 -13.55 -3.75
CA PRO A 10 -12.41 -12.37 -3.30
C PRO A 10 -13.73 -12.14 -4.05
N SER A 11 -13.79 -12.48 -5.34
CA SER A 11 -15.00 -12.37 -6.18
C SER A 11 -16.14 -13.35 -5.83
N GLN A 12 -15.90 -14.36 -4.98
CA GLN A 12 -16.88 -15.38 -4.58
C GLN A 12 -17.47 -15.16 -3.17
N ILE A 13 -16.95 -14.17 -2.45
CA ILE A 13 -17.44 -13.78 -1.13
C ILE A 13 -18.65 -12.87 -1.35
N LYS A 14 -19.80 -13.14 -0.72
CA LYS A 14 -21.02 -12.32 -0.89
C LYS A 14 -21.11 -11.18 0.12
N ASP A 15 -20.37 -11.26 1.21
CA ASP A 15 -20.30 -10.25 2.25
C ASP A 15 -19.28 -9.16 1.87
N PRO A 16 -19.70 -7.88 1.75
CA PRO A 16 -18.80 -6.77 1.43
C PRO A 16 -17.63 -6.59 2.41
N GLU A 17 -17.83 -6.89 3.70
CA GLU A 17 -16.80 -6.74 4.74
C GLU A 17 -15.75 -7.84 4.63
N GLU A 18 -16.18 -9.09 4.43
CA GLU A 18 -15.26 -10.20 4.17
C GLU A 18 -14.49 -9.99 2.85
N GLN A 19 -15.13 -9.41 1.82
CA GLN A 19 -14.45 -9.05 0.58
C GLN A 19 -13.36 -7.99 0.80
N ALA A 20 -13.67 -6.93 1.57
CA ALA A 20 -12.73 -5.88 1.95
C ALA A 20 -11.50 -6.45 2.67
N LEU A 21 -11.73 -7.24 3.71
CA LEU A 21 -10.67 -7.92 4.46
C LEU A 21 -9.83 -8.86 3.57
N SER A 22 -10.47 -9.59 2.66
CA SER A 22 -9.79 -10.48 1.71
C SER A 22 -8.90 -9.70 0.73
N ARG A 23 -9.40 -8.58 0.19
CA ARG A 23 -8.61 -7.67 -0.67
C ARG A 23 -7.41 -7.12 0.09
N LEU A 24 -7.60 -6.66 1.33
CA LEU A 24 -6.53 -6.11 2.14
C LEU A 24 -5.44 -7.13 2.45
N ARG A 25 -5.82 -8.38 2.79
CA ARG A 25 -4.85 -9.48 2.97
C ARG A 25 -4.06 -9.76 1.70
N THR A 26 -4.75 -9.81 0.57
CA THR A 26 -4.11 -10.03 -0.74
C THR A 26 -3.12 -8.91 -1.06
N PHE A 27 -3.51 -7.67 -0.82
CA PHE A 27 -2.66 -6.50 -0.99
C PHE A 27 -1.41 -6.58 -0.10
N ARG A 28 -1.55 -6.86 1.20
CA ARG A 28 -0.41 -6.97 2.12
C ARG A 28 0.59 -8.02 1.70
N ALA A 29 0.11 -9.19 1.26
CA ALA A 29 0.98 -10.27 0.75
C ALA A 29 1.73 -9.82 -0.52
N TYR A 30 1.00 -9.27 -1.49
CA TYR A 30 1.59 -8.71 -2.71
C TYR A 30 2.63 -7.62 -2.39
N PHE A 31 2.31 -6.72 -1.46
CA PHE A 31 3.14 -5.58 -1.12
C PHE A 31 4.43 -6.02 -0.42
N ARG A 32 4.39 -7.08 0.39
CA ARG A 32 5.58 -7.69 0.97
C ARG A 32 6.53 -8.21 -0.11
N ASP A 33 6.01 -8.95 -1.09
CA ASP A 33 6.82 -9.44 -2.21
C ASP A 33 7.38 -8.30 -3.05
N PHE A 34 6.59 -7.24 -3.26
CA PHE A 34 7.03 -6.01 -3.93
C PHE A 34 8.19 -5.34 -3.18
N ALA A 35 8.07 -5.16 -1.85
CA ALA A 35 9.11 -4.56 -1.02
C ALA A 35 10.43 -5.33 -1.09
N ILE A 36 10.36 -6.66 -1.08
CA ILE A 36 11.54 -7.55 -1.22
C ILE A 36 12.19 -7.37 -2.60
N LYS A 37 11.39 -7.38 -3.67
CA LYS A 37 11.91 -7.23 -5.05
C LYS A 37 12.54 -5.87 -5.28
N GLU A 38 11.92 -4.83 -4.75
CA GLU A 38 12.38 -3.46 -4.92
C GLU A 38 13.60 -3.13 -4.04
N ASN A 39 13.79 -3.92 -2.98
CA ASN A 39 14.93 -3.86 -2.07
C ASN A 39 15.19 -2.43 -1.53
N ASP A 40 14.11 -1.66 -1.33
CA ASP A 40 14.19 -0.31 -0.75
C ASP A 40 14.07 -0.42 0.78
N PRO A 41 15.06 0.07 1.56
CA PRO A 41 15.03 -0.02 3.01
C PRO A 41 13.78 0.57 3.66
N MET A 42 13.17 1.61 3.06
CA MET A 42 11.94 2.20 3.60
C MET A 42 10.79 1.20 3.52
N LEU A 43 10.64 0.52 2.39
CA LEU A 43 9.60 -0.49 2.18
C LEU A 43 9.81 -1.72 3.06
N LEU A 44 11.06 -2.16 3.22
CA LEU A 44 11.40 -3.30 4.08
C LEU A 44 11.16 -3.02 5.57
N SER A 45 11.11 -1.75 5.97
CA SER A 45 10.88 -1.33 7.36
C SER A 45 9.39 -1.11 7.74
N LEU A 46 8.47 -1.38 6.81
CA LEU A 46 7.04 -1.22 7.01
C LEU A 46 6.47 -2.34 7.90
N ASN A 47 5.54 -1.98 8.78
CA ASN A 47 4.68 -2.98 9.41
C ASN A 47 3.51 -3.30 8.46
N PHE A 48 3.63 -4.40 7.71
CA PHE A 48 2.62 -4.76 6.71
C PHE A 48 1.22 -4.99 7.29
N GLU A 49 1.10 -5.34 8.58
CA GLU A 49 -0.20 -5.55 9.22
C GLU A 49 -0.93 -4.23 9.55
N GLU A 50 -0.22 -3.12 9.54
CA GLU A 50 -0.78 -1.77 9.72
C GLU A 50 -1.21 -1.13 8.40
N LEU A 51 -0.89 -1.73 7.24
CA LEU A 51 -1.35 -1.22 5.96
C LEU A 51 -2.87 -1.30 5.88
N THR A 52 -3.51 -0.17 5.59
CA THR A 52 -4.95 0.01 5.51
C THR A 52 -5.46 -0.08 4.07
N GLU A 53 -6.79 -0.05 3.89
CA GLU A 53 -7.37 0.08 2.55
C GLU A 53 -7.00 1.41 1.88
N GLU A 54 -6.83 2.48 2.67
CA GLU A 54 -6.45 3.78 2.15
C GLU A 54 -5.02 3.74 1.56
N ASP A 55 -4.09 3.09 2.27
CA ASP A 55 -2.72 2.85 1.79
C ASP A 55 -2.71 2.05 0.48
N MET A 56 -3.58 1.03 0.39
CA MET A 56 -3.76 0.25 -0.83
C MET A 56 -4.21 1.13 -2.01
N VAL A 57 -5.22 1.97 -1.80
CA VAL A 57 -5.76 2.85 -2.85
C VAL A 57 -4.71 3.86 -3.31
N PHE A 58 -3.99 4.50 -2.40
CA PHE A 58 -2.92 5.43 -2.77
C PHE A 58 -1.78 4.75 -3.51
N PHE A 59 -1.36 3.58 -3.06
CA PHE A 59 -0.31 2.83 -3.74
C PHE A 59 -0.74 2.39 -5.15
N GLN A 60 -1.98 1.93 -5.34
CA GLN A 60 -2.51 1.60 -6.66
C GLN A 60 -2.53 2.80 -7.59
N ARG A 61 -3.00 3.97 -7.12
CA ARG A 61 -2.94 5.21 -7.90
C ARG A 61 -1.51 5.58 -8.29
N PHE A 62 -0.56 5.39 -7.37
CA PHE A 62 0.86 5.62 -7.62
C PHE A 62 1.41 4.69 -8.71
N GLN A 63 1.11 3.39 -8.65
CA GLN A 63 1.53 2.45 -9.69
C GLN A 63 0.91 2.75 -11.06
N MET A 64 -0.29 3.31 -11.09
CA MET A 64 -0.98 3.72 -12.32
C MET A 64 -0.56 5.10 -12.85
N GLY A 65 0.35 5.81 -12.18
CA GLY A 65 0.77 7.16 -12.56
C GLY A 65 -0.30 8.26 -12.33
N MET A 66 -1.29 7.98 -11.49
CA MET A 66 -2.40 8.90 -11.12
C MET A 66 -2.25 9.50 -9.72
N PHE A 67 -1.04 9.41 -9.16
CA PHE A 67 -0.69 9.93 -7.84
C PHE A 67 0.53 10.82 -8.00
N HIS A 68 0.39 12.08 -7.60
CA HIS A 68 1.37 13.14 -7.82
C HIS A 68 1.96 13.65 -6.52
N ILE A 69 3.00 14.49 -6.62
CA ILE A 69 3.67 15.05 -5.45
C ILE A 69 2.71 15.81 -4.53
N ASN A 70 1.74 16.53 -5.11
CA ASN A 70 0.71 17.25 -4.36
C ASN A 70 -0.24 16.30 -3.59
N ASP A 71 -0.52 15.10 -4.11
CA ASP A 71 -1.31 14.10 -3.39
C ASP A 71 -0.54 13.59 -2.16
N VAL A 72 0.78 13.34 -2.31
CA VAL A 72 1.66 12.94 -1.21
C VAL A 72 1.66 14.00 -0.11
N GLU A 73 1.89 15.26 -0.47
CA GLU A 73 1.99 16.37 0.48
C GLU A 73 0.70 16.57 1.27
N ARG A 74 -0.44 16.46 0.59
CA ARG A 74 -1.73 16.54 1.24
C ARG A 74 -1.92 15.42 2.25
N GLN A 75 -1.54 14.19 1.90
CA GLN A 75 -1.70 13.06 2.81
C GLN A 75 -0.72 13.14 3.98
N GLU A 76 0.52 13.56 3.76
CA GLU A 76 1.49 13.79 4.84
C GLU A 76 0.97 14.82 5.85
N GLN A 77 0.31 15.88 5.40
CA GLN A 77 -0.32 16.88 6.29
C GLN A 77 -1.44 16.28 7.14
N VAL A 78 -2.30 15.44 6.55
CA VAL A 78 -3.37 14.73 7.28
C VAL A 78 -2.77 13.81 8.36
N LEU A 79 -1.69 13.11 8.03
CA LEU A 79 -1.07 12.13 8.92
C LEU A 79 -0.07 12.74 9.91
N ALA A 80 0.29 14.03 9.80
CA ALA A 80 1.41 14.63 10.54
C ALA A 80 1.32 14.46 12.05
N ASN A 81 0.11 14.48 12.61
CA ASN A 81 -0.13 14.43 14.06
C ASN A 81 -0.69 13.09 14.56
N LEU A 82 -0.84 12.09 13.68
CA LEU A 82 -1.38 10.77 14.05
C LEU A 82 -0.24 9.84 14.46
N LYS A 83 -0.21 9.40 15.71
CA LYS A 83 0.91 8.59 16.23
C LYS A 83 0.97 7.23 15.53
N GLU A 84 -0.19 6.66 15.27
CA GLU A 84 -0.43 5.37 14.63
C GLU A 84 -0.11 5.34 13.12
N ALA A 85 0.14 6.50 12.49
CA ALA A 85 0.33 6.58 11.04
C ALA A 85 1.79 6.38 10.56
N ASP A 86 2.65 5.72 11.36
CA ASP A 86 4.07 5.53 11.00
C ASP A 86 4.25 4.75 9.70
N THR A 87 3.53 3.63 9.56
CA THR A 87 3.56 2.79 8.36
C THR A 87 3.09 3.56 7.11
N ALA A 88 1.99 4.30 7.20
CA ALA A 88 1.48 5.11 6.11
C ALA A 88 2.47 6.24 5.71
N ARG A 89 3.10 6.91 6.68
CA ARG A 89 4.14 7.94 6.42
C ARG A 89 5.37 7.37 5.71
N LYS A 90 5.82 6.18 6.09
CA LYS A 90 6.93 5.49 5.41
C LYS A 90 6.58 5.13 3.97
N LEU A 91 5.35 4.65 3.72
CA LEU A 91 4.85 4.38 2.37
C LEU A 91 4.81 5.66 1.52
N LEU A 92 4.28 6.76 2.05
CA LEU A 92 4.26 8.06 1.38
C LEU A 92 5.66 8.58 1.09
N SER A 93 6.59 8.44 2.03
CA SER A 93 7.99 8.83 1.85
C SER A 93 8.65 8.09 0.68
N TYR A 94 8.38 6.78 0.55
CA TYR A 94 8.83 6.00 -0.60
C TYR A 94 8.23 6.53 -1.92
N MET A 95 6.92 6.77 -1.96
CA MET A 95 6.24 7.29 -3.16
C MET A 95 6.79 8.66 -3.55
N ARG A 96 7.02 9.55 -2.57
CA ARG A 96 7.65 10.86 -2.77
C ARG A 96 9.02 10.75 -3.42
N LYS A 97 9.88 9.86 -2.91
CA LYS A 97 11.23 9.62 -3.42
C LYS A 97 11.21 9.13 -4.87
N LYS A 98 10.21 8.34 -5.26
CA LYS A 98 10.06 7.85 -6.65
C LYS A 98 9.52 8.93 -7.58
N LEU A 99 8.54 9.72 -7.14
CA LEU A 99 7.98 10.83 -7.93
C LEU A 99 9.02 11.92 -8.21
N THR A 100 9.74 12.36 -7.18
CA THR A 100 10.81 13.37 -7.30
C THR A 100 11.94 12.93 -8.24
N LYS A 101 12.33 11.65 -8.21
CA LYS A 101 13.30 11.09 -9.17
C LYS A 101 12.76 11.05 -10.61
N SER A 102 11.45 10.89 -10.78
CA SER A 102 10.82 10.87 -12.10
C SER A 102 10.75 12.28 -12.70
N GLU A 103 10.36 13.27 -11.90
CA GLU A 103 10.30 14.67 -12.32
C GLU A 103 11.68 15.23 -12.67
N ALA A 104 12.71 14.91 -11.87
CA ALA A 104 14.09 15.31 -12.15
C ALA A 104 14.67 14.73 -13.45
N LYS A 105 14.06 13.67 -14.01
CA LYS A 105 14.45 13.11 -15.32
C LYS A 105 13.66 13.69 -16.49
N ALA A 106 12.54 14.34 -16.20
CA ALA A 106 11.67 14.97 -17.20
C ALA A 106 11.97 16.46 -17.41
N ALA A 107 12.68 17.09 -16.47
CA ALA A 107 13.21 18.46 -16.54
C ALA A 107 14.61 18.49 -17.15
#